data_AF-A0A259TYL4-F1
#
_entry.id   AF-A0A259TYL4-F1
#
_cell.length_a   1.000
_cell.length_b   1.000
_cell.length_c   1.000
_cell.angle_alpha   90.00
_cell.angle_beta   90.00
_cell.angle_gamma   90.00
#
_symmetry.space_group_name_H-M   'P 1'
#
loop_
_entity.id
_entity.type
_entity.pdbx_description
1 polymer ?
#
loop_
_entity_poly.entity_id
_entity_poly.type
_entity_poly.pdbx_seq_one_letter_code
_entity_poly.pdbx_strand_id
1 'polypeptide(L)'
;MTRSALLPFGLAALVALSGCSDILSQRLPDTRRAQNRKVERRSDNRAWNRLDRDARAYAQLLDRQLRLSDNDERQIRRILEERGDRLRRDRRNTYPFPRRMRTDRYADRTVERFWRDADKRIERVLSRSQVREYRVLTGRASGNNGRREQRRGRKRN
;
A
#
# COMPACT_ATOMS: atom_id res chain seq x y z
N MET A 1 12.80 -87.37 -27.90
CA MET A 1 11.66 -86.70 -27.24
C MET A 1 11.69 -87.19 -25.80
N THR A 2 11.90 -86.44 -24.72
CA THR A 2 11.72 -85.03 -24.38
C THR A 2 12.67 -84.72 -23.20
N ARG A 3 13.24 -83.51 -23.18
CA ARG A 3 14.02 -82.95 -22.06
C ARG A 3 13.04 -82.32 -21.07
N SER A 4 13.25 -82.51 -19.76
CA SER A 4 12.66 -81.66 -18.72
C SER A 4 13.71 -81.36 -17.65
N ALA A 5 14.13 -80.10 -17.63
CA ALA A 5 15.06 -79.52 -16.68
C ALA A 5 14.30 -79.05 -15.43
N LEU A 6 14.81 -79.38 -14.25
CA LEU A 6 14.37 -78.88 -12.95
C LEU A 6 15.14 -77.59 -12.63
N LEU A 7 14.42 -76.49 -12.45
CA LEU A 7 14.94 -75.23 -11.93
C LEU A 7 14.65 -75.16 -10.42
N PRO A 8 15.66 -74.93 -9.56
CA PRO A 8 15.43 -74.52 -8.19
C PRO A 8 15.50 -73.00 -8.03
N PHE A 9 14.63 -72.52 -7.16
CA PHE A 9 14.46 -71.17 -6.64
C PHE A 9 15.77 -70.49 -6.23
N GLY A 10 15.96 -69.25 -6.67
CA GLY A 10 17.10 -68.39 -6.33
C GLY A 10 16.66 -67.02 -5.81
N LEU A 11 16.75 -66.88 -4.49
CA LEU A 11 16.63 -65.72 -3.61
C LEU A 11 16.85 -64.31 -4.18
N ALA A 12 15.94 -63.41 -3.79
CA ALA A 12 16.03 -61.97 -3.92
C ALA A 12 17.21 -61.40 -3.09
N ALA A 13 18.13 -60.71 -3.76
CA ALA A 13 19.21 -59.95 -3.12
C ALA A 13 18.76 -58.51 -2.87
N LEU A 14 18.80 -58.14 -1.59
CA LEU A 14 18.48 -56.84 -1.01
C LEU A 14 19.59 -55.84 -1.33
N VAL A 15 19.25 -54.74 -2.00
CA VAL A 15 20.17 -53.64 -2.32
C VAL A 15 20.37 -52.78 -1.07
N ALA A 16 21.53 -52.92 -0.41
CA ALA A 16 21.99 -51.99 0.62
C ALA A 16 22.95 -50.96 0.00
N LEU A 17 22.40 -49.83 -0.46
CA LEU A 17 23.17 -48.65 -0.86
C LEU A 17 23.49 -47.82 0.39
N SER A 18 24.59 -48.13 1.06
CA SER A 18 25.21 -47.25 2.07
C SER A 18 26.16 -46.28 1.37
N GLY A 19 25.60 -45.20 0.82
CA GLY A 19 26.37 -44.08 0.28
C GLY A 19 26.64 -43.06 1.36
N CYS A 20 27.92 -42.94 1.79
CA CYS A 20 28.41 -41.81 2.56
C CYS A 20 28.20 -40.52 1.74
N SER A 21 27.30 -39.66 2.20
CA SER A 21 27.14 -38.30 1.67
C SER A 21 27.52 -37.33 2.79
N ASP A 22 28.80 -37.06 2.91
CA ASP A 22 29.33 -35.96 3.70
C ASP A 22 29.00 -34.65 2.97
N ILE A 23 27.74 -34.22 3.08
CA ILE A 23 27.26 -32.97 2.51
C ILE A 23 27.58 -31.86 3.51
N LEU A 24 28.78 -31.32 3.29
CA LEU A 24 29.19 -29.97 3.60
C LEU A 24 27.99 -29.01 3.44
N SER A 25 27.34 -28.67 4.55
CA SER A 25 26.27 -27.67 4.61
C SER A 25 26.86 -26.28 4.42
N GLN A 26 27.29 -25.99 3.19
CA GLN A 26 27.50 -24.62 2.74
C GLN A 26 26.13 -23.93 2.79
N ARG A 27 25.98 -23.02 3.75
CA ARG A 27 24.90 -22.03 3.81
C ARG A 27 24.89 -21.24 2.51
N LEU A 28 24.19 -21.74 1.51
CA LEU A 28 23.85 -20.99 0.31
C LEU A 28 23.00 -19.78 0.77
N PRO A 29 23.39 -18.54 0.45
CA PRO A 29 22.57 -17.38 0.77
C PRO A 29 21.24 -17.53 0.04
N ASP A 30 20.17 -17.40 0.81
CA ASP A 30 18.76 -17.54 0.42
C ASP A 30 18.40 -16.64 -0.79
N THR A 31 18.69 -17.11 -2.00
CA THR A 31 18.60 -16.33 -3.25
C THR A 31 17.16 -15.98 -3.62
N ARG A 32 16.18 -16.78 -3.18
CA ARG A 32 14.74 -16.47 -3.33
C ARG A 32 14.35 -15.18 -2.63
N ARG A 33 14.88 -14.92 -1.43
CA ARG A 33 14.62 -13.69 -0.68
C ARG A 33 15.25 -12.47 -1.33
N ALA A 34 16.43 -12.63 -1.95
CA ALA A 34 17.11 -11.57 -2.68
C ALA A 34 16.45 -11.23 -4.03
N GLN A 35 15.94 -12.24 -4.76
CA GLN A 35 15.20 -12.06 -6.00
C GLN A 35 13.83 -11.40 -5.74
N ASN A 36 13.09 -11.83 -4.73
CA ASN A 36 11.81 -11.21 -4.35
C ASN A 36 11.97 -9.74 -3.95
N ARG A 37 13.02 -9.39 -3.20
CA ARG A 37 13.34 -7.99 -2.85
C ARG A 37 13.68 -7.12 -4.06
N LYS A 38 14.30 -7.69 -5.11
CA LYS A 38 14.60 -6.96 -6.36
C LYS A 38 13.33 -6.69 -7.18
N VAL A 39 12.38 -7.63 -7.19
CA VAL A 39 11.10 -7.48 -7.89
C VAL A 39 10.22 -6.44 -7.21
N GLU A 40 10.12 -6.47 -5.88
CA GLU A 40 9.33 -5.53 -5.08
C GLU A 40 9.81 -4.07 -5.29
N ARG A 41 11.12 -3.82 -5.11
CA ARG A 41 11.72 -2.49 -5.32
C ARG A 41 11.51 -1.90 -6.72
N ARG A 42 11.47 -2.75 -7.76
CA ARG A 42 11.22 -2.30 -9.14
C ARG A 42 9.76 -1.91 -9.36
N SER A 43 8.83 -2.58 -8.69
CA SER A 43 7.40 -2.27 -8.76
C SER A 43 7.10 -0.92 -8.10
N ASP A 44 7.69 -0.67 -6.93
CA ASP A 44 7.42 0.55 -6.15
C ASP A 44 7.88 1.81 -6.87
N ASN A 45 9.08 1.77 -7.48
CA ASN A 45 9.59 2.91 -8.27
C ASN A 45 8.65 3.27 -9.43
N ARG A 46 7.96 2.31 -10.05
CA ARG A 46 6.99 2.60 -11.11
C ARG A 46 5.74 3.32 -10.59
N ALA A 47 5.30 3.01 -9.36
CA ALA A 47 4.18 3.70 -8.74
C ALA A 47 4.54 5.17 -8.45
N TRP A 48 5.72 5.41 -7.89
CA TRP A 48 6.19 6.76 -7.57
C TRP A 48 6.43 7.65 -8.81
N ASN A 49 6.77 7.06 -9.96
CA ASN A 49 6.87 7.80 -11.22
C ASN A 49 5.53 8.40 -11.70
N ARG A 50 4.40 8.01 -11.10
CA ARG A 50 3.06 8.53 -11.42
C ARG A 50 2.57 9.59 -10.44
N LEU A 51 3.38 9.97 -9.44
CA LEU A 51 2.98 10.89 -8.38
C LEU A 51 2.47 12.25 -8.91
N ASP A 52 3.19 12.90 -9.83
CA ASP A 52 2.75 14.18 -10.45
C ASP A 52 1.42 14.01 -11.18
N ARG A 53 1.27 12.92 -11.95
CA ARG A 53 0.03 12.62 -12.69
C ARG A 53 -1.16 12.47 -11.73
N ASP A 54 -1.00 11.70 -10.67
CA ASP A 54 -2.08 11.41 -9.73
C ASP A 54 -2.38 12.64 -8.84
N ALA A 55 -1.37 13.41 -8.45
CA ALA A 55 -1.54 14.68 -7.76
C ALA A 55 -2.31 15.70 -8.62
N ARG A 56 -1.96 15.81 -9.90
CA ARG A 56 -2.66 16.66 -10.89
C ARG A 56 -4.10 16.19 -11.10
N ALA A 57 -4.31 14.89 -11.33
CA ALA A 57 -5.65 14.34 -11.52
C ALA A 57 -6.55 14.59 -10.30
N TYR A 58 -5.98 14.51 -9.09
CA TYR A 58 -6.71 14.83 -7.87
C TYR A 58 -7.00 16.33 -7.73
N ALA A 59 -6.05 17.21 -8.05
CA ALA A 59 -6.27 18.66 -8.03
C ALA A 59 -7.36 19.08 -9.03
N GLN A 60 -7.34 18.55 -10.25
CA GLN A 60 -8.38 18.75 -11.27
C GLN A 60 -9.75 18.20 -10.85
N LEU A 61 -9.77 17.11 -10.08
CA LEU A 61 -11.01 16.61 -9.49
C LEU A 61 -11.57 17.59 -8.46
N LEU A 62 -10.72 18.19 -7.63
CA LEU A 62 -11.15 19.22 -6.67
C LEU A 62 -11.58 20.50 -7.38
N ASP A 63 -10.90 20.91 -8.44
CA ASP A 63 -11.28 22.06 -9.25
C ASP A 63 -12.72 21.92 -9.77
N ARG A 64 -13.03 20.80 -10.42
CA ARG A 64 -14.39 20.53 -10.92
C ARG A 64 -15.48 20.56 -9.84
N GLN A 65 -15.12 20.26 -8.58
CA GLN A 65 -16.08 20.19 -7.47
C GLN A 65 -16.19 21.50 -6.69
N LEU A 66 -15.10 22.26 -6.55
CA LEU A 66 -14.99 23.44 -5.69
C LEU A 66 -14.79 24.74 -6.47
N ARG A 67 -14.68 24.65 -7.81
CA ARG A 67 -14.35 25.75 -8.72
C ARG A 67 -13.12 26.49 -8.23
N LEU A 68 -11.98 25.83 -8.30
CA LEU A 68 -10.72 26.37 -7.81
C LEU A 68 -10.22 27.45 -8.77
N SER A 69 -9.43 28.39 -8.26
CA SER A 69 -8.61 29.20 -9.15
C SER A 69 -7.42 28.38 -9.65
N ASP A 70 -6.86 28.73 -10.81
CA ASP A 70 -5.62 28.13 -11.32
C ASP A 70 -4.48 28.20 -10.29
N ASN A 71 -4.47 29.24 -9.46
CA ASN A 71 -3.49 29.38 -8.39
C ASN A 71 -3.72 28.35 -7.28
N ASP A 72 -4.95 28.16 -6.84
CA ASP A 72 -5.30 27.20 -5.79
C ASP A 72 -5.05 25.77 -6.25
N GLU A 73 -5.41 25.44 -7.50
CA GLU A 73 -5.14 24.12 -8.09
C GLU A 73 -3.63 23.83 -8.09
N ARG A 74 -2.81 24.78 -8.55
CA ARG A 74 -1.34 24.64 -8.55
C ARG A 74 -0.78 24.48 -7.14
N GLN A 75 -1.29 25.24 -6.16
CA GLN A 75 -0.86 25.12 -4.76
C GLN A 75 -1.22 23.75 -4.17
N ILE A 76 -2.44 23.27 -4.44
CA ILE A 76 -2.89 21.94 -3.98
C ILE A 76 -2.03 20.85 -4.61
N ARG A 77 -1.76 20.91 -5.91
CA ARG A 77 -0.87 19.97 -6.60
C ARG A 77 0.51 19.94 -5.93
N ARG A 78 1.11 21.11 -5.70
CA ARG A 78 2.42 21.24 -5.04
C ARG A 78 2.43 20.64 -3.63
N ILE A 79 1.38 20.88 -2.84
CA ILE A 79 1.24 20.30 -1.50
C ILE A 79 1.29 18.76 -1.55
N LEU A 80 0.62 18.16 -2.54
CA LEU A 80 0.55 16.71 -2.70
C LEU A 80 1.88 16.12 -3.17
N GLU A 81 2.53 16.76 -4.14
CA GLU A 81 3.85 16.37 -4.64
C GLU A 81 4.90 16.43 -3.53
N GLU A 82 5.02 17.57 -2.82
CA GLU A 82 6.00 17.74 -1.74
C GLU A 82 5.83 16.70 -0.63
N ARG A 83 4.58 16.37 -0.28
CA ARG A 83 4.32 15.34 0.71
C ARG A 83 4.57 13.94 0.17
N GLY A 84 4.22 13.66 -1.09
CA GLY A 84 4.45 12.38 -1.73
C GLY A 84 5.94 12.09 -1.81
N ASP A 85 6.73 13.10 -2.18
CA ASP A 85 8.18 13.03 -2.18
C ASP A 85 8.77 12.79 -0.79
N ARG A 86 8.25 13.46 0.24
CA ARG A 86 8.67 13.19 1.62
C ARG A 86 8.35 11.75 2.01
N LEU A 87 7.15 11.27 1.68
CA LEU A 87 6.72 9.91 1.98
C LEU A 87 7.63 8.86 1.30
N ARG A 88 8.01 9.11 0.05
CA ARG A 88 8.99 8.32 -0.71
C ARG A 88 10.37 8.32 -0.05
N ARG A 89 10.88 9.49 0.37
CA ARG A 89 12.20 9.63 1.03
C ARG A 89 12.26 8.96 2.39
N ASP A 90 11.18 9.00 3.16
CA ASP A 90 11.06 8.33 4.46
C ASP A 90 11.04 6.80 4.35
N ARG A 91 11.22 6.24 3.14
CA ARG A 91 11.16 4.80 2.81
C ARG A 91 9.89 4.12 3.27
N ARG A 92 8.81 4.90 3.43
CA ARG A 92 7.48 4.36 3.65
C ARG A 92 6.99 3.90 2.29
N ASN A 93 7.05 2.60 2.04
CA ASN A 93 6.75 1.99 0.75
C ASN A 93 5.25 1.95 0.44
N THR A 94 4.54 2.99 0.86
CA THR A 94 3.09 3.09 0.82
C THR A 94 2.74 4.22 -0.12
N TYR A 95 2.11 3.87 -1.24
CA TYR A 95 1.62 4.85 -2.20
C TYR A 95 0.27 5.43 -1.73
N PRO A 96 0.10 6.76 -1.61
CA PRO A 96 -1.09 7.33 -0.98
C PRO A 96 -2.28 7.50 -1.93
N PHE A 97 -2.11 7.26 -3.23
CA PHE A 97 -3.16 7.40 -4.25
C PHE A 97 -3.70 6.02 -4.70
N PRO A 98 -4.94 5.97 -5.27
CA PRO A 98 -5.90 7.07 -5.35
C PRO A 98 -6.52 7.39 -3.98
N ARG A 99 -6.82 8.68 -3.75
CA ARG A 99 -7.63 9.04 -2.59
C ARG A 99 -9.05 8.56 -2.79
N ARG A 100 -9.53 7.70 -1.90
CA ARG A 100 -10.96 7.37 -1.84
C ARG A 100 -11.70 8.53 -1.16
N MET A 101 -12.49 9.29 -1.92
CA MET A 101 -13.39 10.28 -1.34
C MET A 101 -14.43 9.57 -0.45
N ARG A 102 -14.88 10.24 0.62
CA ARG A 102 -15.84 9.70 1.60
C ARG A 102 -15.41 8.43 2.37
N THR A 103 -14.11 8.13 2.42
CA THR A 103 -13.61 7.01 3.23
C THR A 103 -12.94 7.53 4.49
N ASP A 104 -13.56 7.28 5.64
CA ASP A 104 -13.02 7.66 6.96
C ASP A 104 -11.92 6.70 7.46
N ARG A 105 -11.67 5.59 6.74
CA ARG A 105 -10.73 4.54 7.16
C ARG A 105 -9.81 4.14 6.03
N TYR A 106 -8.54 4.55 6.11
CA TYR A 106 -7.48 3.93 5.33
C TYR A 106 -7.06 2.64 6.04
N ALA A 107 -6.80 1.57 5.28
CA ALA A 107 -6.23 0.35 5.83
C ALA A 107 -4.80 0.58 6.39
N ASP A 108 -4.10 1.59 5.87
CA ASP A 108 -2.74 1.96 6.28
C ASP A 108 -2.73 3.32 7.00
N ARG A 109 -2.26 3.31 8.26
CA ARG A 109 -2.10 4.49 9.11
C ARG A 109 -1.16 5.55 8.52
N THR A 110 -0.21 5.14 7.69
CA THR A 110 0.69 6.04 6.96
C THR A 110 -0.07 6.84 5.93
N VAL A 111 -0.95 6.19 5.15
CA VAL A 111 -1.84 6.87 4.17
C VAL A 111 -2.80 7.80 4.88
N GLU A 112 -3.37 7.36 6.02
CA GLU A 112 -4.24 8.21 6.83
C GLU A 112 -3.52 9.48 7.30
N ARG A 113 -2.32 9.33 7.87
CA ARG A 113 -1.51 10.48 8.32
C ARG A 113 -1.13 11.39 7.16
N PHE A 114 -0.77 10.81 6.01
CA PHE A 114 -0.49 11.55 4.80
C PHE A 114 -1.67 12.46 4.43
N TRP A 115 -2.86 11.89 4.26
CA TRP A 115 -4.04 12.64 3.84
C TRP A 115 -4.53 13.62 4.90
N ARG A 116 -4.50 13.24 6.18
CA ARG A 116 -4.90 14.13 7.27
C ARG A 116 -4.09 15.43 7.27
N ASP A 117 -2.79 15.34 7.04
CA ASP A 117 -1.96 16.52 7.04
C ASP A 117 -1.99 17.26 5.69
N ALA A 118 -2.14 16.55 4.56
CA ALA A 118 -2.38 17.16 3.26
C ALA A 118 -3.66 18.01 3.29
N ASP A 119 -4.75 17.47 3.83
CA ASP A 119 -6.01 18.16 4.01
C ASP A 119 -5.89 19.45 4.81
N LYS A 120 -5.14 19.44 5.93
CA LYS A 120 -4.92 20.65 6.73
C LYS A 120 -4.22 21.76 5.95
N ARG A 121 -3.36 21.40 4.99
CA ARG A 121 -2.68 22.37 4.12
C ARG A 121 -3.60 22.83 3.00
N ILE A 122 -4.35 21.91 2.39
CA ILE A 122 -5.36 22.23 1.37
C ILE A 122 -6.42 23.19 1.94
N GLU A 123 -6.93 22.93 3.15
CA GLU A 123 -7.91 23.81 3.82
C GLU A 123 -7.40 25.24 4.07
N ARG A 124 -6.08 25.48 4.05
CA ARG A 124 -5.50 26.84 4.18
C ARG A 124 -5.42 27.59 2.86
N VAL A 125 -5.42 26.86 1.74
CA VAL A 125 -5.46 27.42 0.39
C VAL A 125 -6.89 27.81 0.03
N LEU A 126 -7.86 26.97 0.43
CA LEU A 126 -9.26 27.16 0.11
C LEU A 126 -9.90 28.34 0.86
N SER A 127 -10.85 29.00 0.19
CA SER A 127 -11.76 29.96 0.84
C SER A 127 -12.67 29.28 1.87
N ARG A 128 -13.28 30.06 2.77
CA ARG A 128 -14.14 29.53 3.83
C ARG A 128 -15.33 28.71 3.31
N SER A 129 -15.94 29.12 2.19
CA SER A 129 -17.03 28.38 1.54
C SER A 129 -16.53 27.05 0.96
N GLN A 130 -15.42 27.08 0.23
CA GLN A 130 -14.79 25.89 -0.35
C GLN A 130 -14.32 24.90 0.72
N VAL A 131 -13.83 25.36 1.88
CA VAL A 131 -13.46 24.48 3.02
C VAL A 131 -14.68 23.68 3.50
N ARG A 132 -15.86 24.31 3.58
CA ARG A 132 -17.09 23.62 4.01
C ARG A 132 -17.44 22.50 3.03
N GLU A 133 -17.43 22.80 1.73
CA GLU A 133 -17.71 21.83 0.67
C GLU A 133 -16.66 20.72 0.62
N TYR A 134 -15.39 21.09 0.74
CA TYR A 134 -14.27 20.14 0.81
C TYR A 134 -14.41 19.14 1.95
N ARG A 135 -14.83 19.59 3.14
CA ARG A 135 -15.08 18.70 4.28
C ARG A 135 -16.25 17.75 4.05
N VAL A 136 -17.25 18.15 3.27
CA VAL A 136 -18.35 17.27 2.86
C VAL A 136 -17.86 16.23 1.85
N LEU A 137 -17.11 16.65 0.82
CA LEU A 137 -16.54 15.74 -0.19
C LEU A 137 -15.61 14.69 0.43
N THR A 138 -14.84 15.08 1.44
CA THR A 138 -13.87 14.20 2.09
C THR A 138 -14.45 13.36 3.21
N GLY A 139 -15.74 13.50 3.55
CA GLY A 139 -16.40 12.78 4.66
C GLY A 139 -16.14 13.36 6.05
N ARG A 140 -15.26 14.38 6.17
CA ARG A 140 -14.87 14.98 7.45
C ARG A 140 -15.96 15.79 8.13
N ALA A 141 -16.98 16.22 7.40
CA ALA A 141 -18.13 16.91 7.96
C ALA A 141 -18.91 16.03 8.97
N SER A 142 -18.94 14.72 8.77
CA SER A 142 -19.80 13.82 9.56
C SER A 142 -19.22 13.45 10.93
N GLY A 143 -17.89 13.41 11.08
CA GLY A 143 -17.23 12.94 12.31
C GLY A 143 -17.38 13.85 13.54
N ASN A 144 -17.72 15.13 13.35
CA ASN A 144 -17.85 16.09 14.47
C ASN A 144 -19.24 16.07 15.13
N ASN A 145 -20.30 15.67 14.42
CA ASN A 145 -21.65 15.66 15.00
C ASN A 145 -21.83 14.51 16.00
N GLY A 146 -21.36 13.29 15.69
CA GLY A 146 -21.50 12.14 16.59
C GLY A 146 -20.73 12.28 17.93
N ARG A 147 -19.55 12.91 17.93
CA ARG A 147 -18.78 13.14 19.18
C ARG A 147 -19.38 14.21 20.08
N ARG A 148 -20.06 15.21 19.51
CA ARG A 148 -20.72 16.28 20.26
C ARG A 148 -22.01 15.80 20.92
N GLU A 149 -22.69 14.85 20.28
CA GLU A 149 -23.90 14.20 20.80
C GLU A 149 -23.60 13.25 21.97
N GLN A 150 -22.56 12.41 21.86
CA GLN A 150 -22.12 11.55 22.98
C GLN A 150 -21.72 12.33 24.23
N ARG A 151 -21.15 13.53 24.09
CA ARG A 151 -20.80 14.38 25.24
C ARG A 151 -22.01 15.01 25.94
N ARG A 152 -23.13 15.20 25.23
CA ARG A 152 -24.36 15.76 25.81
C ARG A 152 -25.19 14.70 26.54
N GLY A 153 -25.16 13.45 26.10
CA GLY A 153 -25.83 12.34 26.79
C GLY A 153 -25.20 12.01 28.15
N ARG A 154 -23.88 12.14 28.30
CA ARG A 154 -23.14 11.80 29.54
C ARG A 154 -23.32 12.80 30.69
N LYS A 155 -23.97 13.94 30.46
CA LYS A 155 -24.24 14.97 31.49
C LYS A 155 -25.68 14.91 32.04
N ARG A 156 -26.48 13.92 31.64
CA ARG A 156 -27.89 13.76 32.02
C ARG A 156 -28.18 12.51 32.86
N ASN A 157 -27.15 11.77 33.28
CA ASN A 157 -27.20 10.78 34.36
C ASN A 157 -26.28 11.26 35.49
#